data_AF-A0A7X1NA30-F1
#
_entry.id   AF-A0A7X1NA30-F1
#
_cell.length_a   1.000
_cell.length_b   1.000
_cell.length_c   1.000
_cell.angle_alpha   90.00
_cell.angle_beta   90.00
_cell.angle_gamma   90.00
#
_symmetry.space_group_name_H-M   'P 1'
#
loop_
_entity.id
_entity.type
_entity.pdbx_description
1 polymer ?
#
loop_
_entity_poly.entity_id
_entity_poly.type
_entity_poly.pdbx_seq_one_letter_code
_entity_poly.pdbx_strand_id
1 'polypeptide(L)'
;MGRWIPNIPRFIKQCPECVRDDMEKYGETYFRRLHQLPGVVCCVVHRCVLFETHHPYRRGTRDAISVPNSRGLLRPCVENLSKPTFERHVFFASECQKLLDRRLEDCRWRVRSGYAKRAFAIGYRYRYLVDRYGLEKDILDFYGQDFLDSVGFHLKVANDENWVQRLLSPSASSSSGVATNLLLDNFLTVAESRRKAPSLRPPPWTCQNSCAPHYGQSVVETMRMARRCDGNRRVSGRFMCSCGYIFLAYLDSVDKNGEPLVDRIIEYGPYVAQRARELREAGISLKEVAHRLNMSKDSVKRILQFPVAATGTCTLGNTGGAKISP
;
A
#
# COMPACT_ATOMS: atom_id res chain seq x y z
N MET A 1 16.64 -19.12 4.50
CA MET A 1 15.93 -17.82 4.43
C MET A 1 16.84 -16.72 4.99
N GLY A 2 17.57 -16.02 4.12
CA GLY A 2 18.50 -14.98 4.55
C GLY A 2 17.75 -13.76 5.08
N ARG A 3 18.11 -13.28 6.28
CA ARG A 3 17.66 -11.96 6.75
C ARG A 3 18.17 -10.92 5.77
N TRP A 4 17.27 -10.18 5.16
CA TRP A 4 17.62 -9.02 4.35
C TRP A 4 18.03 -7.90 5.30
N ILE A 5 19.31 -7.87 5.64
CA ILE A 5 19.89 -6.85 6.50
C ILE A 5 20.30 -5.72 5.55
N PRO A 6 19.74 -4.50 5.68
CA PRO A 6 20.23 -3.36 4.89
C PRO A 6 21.73 -3.21 5.10
N ASN A 7 22.45 -2.85 4.04
CA ASN A 7 23.92 -2.77 4.04
C ASN A 7 24.41 -1.96 5.25
N ILE A 8 24.92 -2.67 6.26
CA ILE A 8 25.40 -2.04 7.49
C ILE A 8 26.73 -1.39 7.12
N PRO A 9 26.96 -0.10 7.44
CA PRO A 9 28.24 0.53 7.18
C PRO A 9 29.37 -0.34 7.77
N ARG A 10 30.44 -0.57 7.00
CA ARG A 10 31.63 -1.29 7.50
C ARG A 10 32.52 -0.36 8.30
N PHE A 11 32.52 0.92 7.94
CA PHE A 11 33.29 1.97 8.55
C PHE A 11 32.39 3.14 8.95
N ILE A 12 32.83 3.92 9.93
CA ILE A 12 32.16 5.16 10.33
C ILE A 12 32.27 6.16 9.18
N LYS A 13 31.19 6.88 8.93
CA LYS A 13 31.09 7.89 7.86
C LYS A 13 31.21 9.31 8.39
N GLN A 14 31.89 10.18 7.67
CA GLN A 14 32.04 11.60 8.01
C GLN A 14 31.89 12.52 6.81
N CYS A 15 31.52 13.77 7.07
CA CYS A 15 31.55 14.83 6.08
C CYS A 15 32.81 15.68 6.34
N PRO A 16 33.67 15.91 5.33
CA PRO A 16 34.89 16.71 5.51
C PRO A 16 34.58 18.13 5.97
N GLU A 17 33.53 18.73 5.40
CA GLU A 17 33.14 20.10 5.70
C GLU A 17 32.61 20.24 7.14
N CYS A 18 31.76 19.30 7.58
CA CYS A 18 31.34 19.20 8.98
C CYS A 18 32.52 19.15 9.96
N VAL A 19 33.56 18.38 9.63
CA VAL A 19 34.74 18.27 10.48
C VAL A 19 35.50 19.60 10.50
N ARG A 20 35.67 20.26 9.35
CA ARG A 20 36.32 21.57 9.27
C ARG A 20 35.57 22.62 10.10
N ASP A 21 34.26 22.72 9.94
CA ASP A 21 33.42 23.69 10.66
C ASP A 21 33.47 23.45 12.18
N ASP A 22 33.42 22.19 12.63
CA ASP A 22 33.51 21.85 14.05
C ASP A 22 34.90 22.21 14.63
N MET A 23 35.97 21.91 13.90
CA MET A 23 37.34 22.21 14.33
C MET A 23 37.60 23.71 14.42
N GLU A 24 37.09 24.49 13.47
CA GLU A 24 37.21 25.96 13.47
C GLU A 24 36.44 26.59 14.64
N LYS A 25 35.25 26.06 14.94
CA LYS A 25 34.35 26.66 15.93
C LYS A 25 34.60 26.19 17.37
N TYR A 26 34.93 24.90 17.55
CA TYR A 26 34.98 24.26 18.86
C TYR A 26 36.35 23.64 19.18
N GLY A 27 37.25 23.53 18.20
CA GLY A 27 38.55 22.87 18.37
C GLY A 27 38.50 21.33 18.37
N GLU A 28 37.30 20.75 18.28
CA GLU A 28 37.06 19.31 18.25
C GLU A 28 35.83 18.96 17.39
N THR A 29 35.73 17.71 16.93
CA THR A 29 34.58 17.22 16.14
C THR A 29 33.97 15.97 16.78
N TYR A 30 32.87 15.47 16.21
CA TYR A 30 32.16 14.28 16.69
C TYR A 30 31.56 13.47 15.54
N PHE A 31 31.31 12.18 15.77
CA PHE A 31 30.59 11.36 14.81
C PHE A 31 29.10 11.65 14.84
N ARG A 32 28.57 12.15 13.72
CA ARG A 32 27.14 12.44 13.57
C ARG A 32 26.34 11.15 13.42
N ARG A 33 25.26 11.01 14.20
CA ARG A 33 24.33 9.86 14.16
C ARG A 33 23.73 9.65 12.77
N LEU A 34 23.26 10.74 12.15
CA LEU A 34 22.67 10.74 10.81
C LEU A 34 23.58 10.07 9.78
N HIS A 35 24.86 10.43 9.79
CA HIS A 35 25.84 9.89 8.85
C HIS A 35 25.96 8.37 8.96
N GLN A 36 25.67 7.77 10.11
CA GLN A 36 25.83 6.33 10.33
C GLN A 36 24.59 5.50 9.94
N LEU A 37 23.48 6.14 9.57
CA LEU A 37 22.28 5.39 9.20
C LEU A 37 22.49 4.61 7.90
N PRO A 38 21.91 3.40 7.77
CA PRO A 38 21.95 2.63 6.52
C PRO A 38 21.34 3.43 5.36
N GLY A 39 22.00 3.43 4.21
CA GLY A 39 21.59 4.18 3.02
C GLY A 39 21.88 5.68 3.04
N VAL A 40 22.36 6.25 4.16
CA VAL A 40 22.78 7.67 4.18
C VAL A 40 24.22 7.79 3.68
N VAL A 41 24.40 8.36 2.49
CA VAL A 41 25.72 8.49 1.84
C VAL A 41 26.11 9.95 1.57
N CYS A 42 25.27 10.91 1.96
CA CYS A 42 25.53 12.34 1.82
C CYS A 42 25.23 13.10 3.12
N CYS A 43 25.86 14.26 3.26
CA CYS A 43 25.57 15.21 4.31
C CYS A 43 24.41 16.11 3.87
N VAL A 44 23.41 16.28 4.72
CA VAL A 44 22.28 17.18 4.49
C VAL A 44 22.64 18.66 4.67
N VAL A 45 23.62 18.95 5.53
CA VAL A 45 24.06 20.31 5.86
C VAL A 45 24.91 20.87 4.71
N HIS A 46 26.00 20.16 4.38
CA HIS A 46 26.95 20.61 3.35
C HIS A 46 26.64 20.09 1.95
N ARG A 47 25.60 19.26 1.78
CA ARG A 47 25.17 18.70 0.50
C ARG A 47 26.34 18.09 -0.30
N CYS A 48 27.19 17.34 0.39
CA CYS A 48 28.31 16.62 -0.21
C CYS A 48 28.24 15.12 0.10
N VAL A 49 28.98 14.31 -0.66
CA VAL A 49 29.13 12.88 -0.37
C VAL A 49 29.90 12.69 0.95
N LEU A 50 29.48 11.69 1.73
CA LEU A 50 30.19 11.27 2.94
C LEU A 50 31.38 10.40 2.58
N PHE A 51 32.39 10.42 3.45
CA PHE A 51 33.59 9.61 3.32
C PHE A 51 33.63 8.57 4.42
N GLU A 52 34.05 7.36 4.06
CA GLU A 52 34.39 6.32 5.02
C GLU A 52 35.69 6.68 5.73
N THR A 53 35.72 6.44 7.03
CA THR A 53 36.91 6.61 7.87
C THR A 53 37.65 5.28 8.05
N HIS A 54 38.84 5.31 8.63
CA HIS A 54 39.54 4.09 9.07
C HIS A 54 38.90 3.42 10.31
N HIS A 55 37.94 4.07 10.97
CA HIS A 55 37.28 3.52 12.14
C HIS A 55 36.20 2.51 11.75
N PRO A 56 36.28 1.24 12.19
CA PRO A 56 35.27 0.25 11.90
C PRO A 56 33.95 0.57 12.60
N TYR A 57 32.84 0.32 11.93
CA TYR A 57 31.51 0.40 12.53
C TYR A 57 31.24 -0.89 13.33
N ARG A 58 31.56 -0.88 14.62
CA ARG A 58 31.43 -2.06 15.50
C ARG A 58 30.10 -2.05 16.27
N ARG A 59 29.37 -3.17 16.25
CA ARG A 59 28.29 -3.45 17.22
C ARG A 59 28.88 -4.22 18.39
N GLY A 60 29.14 -3.55 19.51
CA GLY A 60 29.52 -4.20 20.77
C GLY A 60 30.98 -4.63 20.83
N THR A 61 31.79 -3.83 21.51
CA THR A 61 32.98 -4.19 22.32
C THR A 61 33.50 -2.87 22.88
N ARG A 62 33.80 -2.81 24.18
CA ARG A 62 34.04 -1.57 24.94
C ARG A 62 35.46 -0.99 24.77
N ASP A 63 36.29 -1.58 23.91
CA ASP A 63 37.75 -1.49 24.07
C ASP A 63 38.47 -0.56 23.08
N ALA A 64 37.75 0.29 22.33
CA ALA A 64 38.39 1.37 21.58
C ALA A 64 37.46 2.59 21.46
N ILE A 65 37.81 3.68 22.14
CA ILE A 65 37.21 4.99 21.90
C ILE A 65 37.73 5.46 20.54
N SER A 66 36.90 5.38 19.50
CA SER A 66 37.21 6.03 18.23
C SER A 66 37.06 7.52 18.42
N VAL A 67 38.17 8.26 18.41
CA VAL A 67 38.17 9.72 18.44
C VAL A 67 38.07 10.21 16.99
N PRO A 68 37.01 10.94 16.62
CA PRO A 68 36.91 11.54 15.29
C PRO A 68 38.05 12.54 15.10
N ASN A 69 38.83 12.36 14.04
CA ASN A 69 39.88 13.28 13.66
C ASN A 69 39.73 13.66 12.17
N SER A 70 40.30 14.80 11.79
CA SER A 70 40.30 15.26 10.39
C SER A 70 41.24 14.46 9.49
N ARG A 71 42.08 13.58 10.07
CA ARG A 71 43.08 12.76 9.38
C ARG A 71 42.61 11.31 9.33
N GLY A 72 41.85 10.96 8.30
CA GLY A 72 41.43 9.56 8.15
C GLY A 72 40.30 9.29 7.17
N LEU A 73 39.98 10.22 6.27
CA LEU A 73 39.03 9.97 5.19
C LEU A 73 39.71 9.06 4.16
N LEU A 74 39.11 7.91 3.91
CA LEU A 74 39.66 6.91 3.01
C LEU A 74 39.11 7.07 1.60
N ARG A 75 37.79 6.95 1.46
CA ARG A 75 37.11 6.96 0.18
C ARG A 75 35.67 7.49 0.32
N PRO A 76 35.10 8.07 -0.74
CA PRO A 76 33.70 8.44 -0.75
C PRO A 76 32.82 7.19 -0.62
N CYS A 77 31.66 7.34 0.03
CA CYS A 77 30.69 6.25 0.16
C CYS A 77 30.07 5.83 -1.18
N VAL A 78 30.04 6.75 -2.15
CA VAL A 78 29.46 6.59 -3.48
C VAL A 78 30.25 7.46 -4.45
N GLU A 79 30.45 6.97 -5.67
CA GLU A 79 31.16 7.70 -6.74
C GLU A 79 30.22 7.94 -7.92
N ASN A 80 30.51 8.98 -8.70
CA ASN A 80 29.87 9.26 -9.99
C ASN A 80 28.33 9.29 -9.96
N LEU A 81 27.75 9.86 -8.90
CA LEU A 81 26.30 10.06 -8.84
C LEU A 81 25.87 11.16 -9.82
N SER A 82 24.86 10.84 -10.65
CA SER A 82 24.18 11.87 -11.42
C SER A 82 23.51 12.88 -10.48
N LYS A 83 23.39 14.14 -10.92
CA LYS A 83 22.75 15.20 -10.11
C LYS A 83 21.34 14.80 -9.63
N PRO A 84 20.45 14.23 -10.46
CA PRO A 84 19.14 13.76 -9.99
C PRO A 84 19.23 12.69 -8.90
N THR A 85 20.13 11.72 -9.05
CA THR A 85 20.32 10.65 -8.07
C THR A 85 20.90 11.19 -6.76
N PHE A 86 21.80 12.17 -6.83
CA PHE A 86 22.31 12.86 -5.64
C PHE A 86 21.20 13.60 -4.87
N GLU A 87 20.30 14.30 -5.56
CA GLU A 87 19.15 14.98 -4.92
C GLU A 87 18.24 13.99 -4.17
N ARG A 88 18.04 12.78 -4.72
CA ARG A 88 17.27 11.73 -4.04
C ARG A 88 17.97 11.22 -2.78
N HIS A 89 19.29 11.14 -2.77
CA HIS A 89 20.06 10.84 -1.56
C HIS A 89 19.92 11.93 -0.50
N VAL A 90 19.99 13.20 -0.90
CA VAL A 90 19.80 14.33 0.02
C VAL A 90 18.39 14.32 0.60
N PHE A 91 17.36 14.05 -0.23
CA PHE A 91 15.99 13.86 0.23
C PHE A 91 15.90 12.75 1.27
N PHE A 92 16.41 11.55 0.97
CA PHE A 92 16.38 10.42 1.90
C PHE A 92 17.10 10.71 3.21
N ALA A 93 18.29 11.32 3.16
CA ALA A 93 19.04 11.72 4.34
C ALA A 93 18.30 12.79 5.17
N SER A 94 17.59 13.71 4.51
CA SER A 94 16.76 14.72 5.19
C SER A 94 15.58 14.07 5.93
N GLU A 95 14.92 13.08 5.32
CA GLU A 95 13.85 12.33 5.98
C GLU A 95 14.37 11.49 7.17
N CYS A 96 15.58 10.92 7.03
CA CYS A 96 16.28 10.27 8.15
C CYS A 96 16.54 11.24 9.31
N GLN A 97 17.00 12.46 9.01
CA GLN A 97 17.27 13.49 10.02
C GLN A 97 15.99 13.88 10.76
N LYS A 98 14.91 14.14 10.02
CA LYS A 98 13.59 14.43 10.62
C LYS A 98 13.13 13.35 11.59
N LEU A 99 13.47 12.09 11.34
CA LEU A 99 13.15 10.98 12.25
C LEU A 99 14.04 11.00 13.50
N LEU A 100 15.33 11.29 13.36
CA LEU A 100 16.28 11.37 14.49
C LEU A 100 16.01 12.56 15.43
N ASP A 101 15.45 13.64 14.89
CA ASP A 101 15.16 14.87 15.64
C ASP A 101 13.79 14.83 16.35
N ARG A 102 12.94 13.83 16.06
CA ARG A 102 11.66 13.66 16.74
C ARG A 102 11.84 13.08 18.14
N ARG A 103 11.01 13.55 19.07
CA ARG A 103 10.88 12.94 20.40
C ARG A 103 10.23 11.56 20.27
N LEU A 104 10.67 10.62 21.09
CA LEU A 104 10.12 9.26 21.11
C LEU A 104 8.62 9.24 21.47
N GLU A 105 8.16 10.22 22.25
CA GLU A 105 6.75 10.37 22.63
C GLU A 105 5.84 10.71 21.43
N ASP A 106 6.37 11.43 20.43
CA ASP A 106 5.67 11.76 19.18
C ASP A 106 5.71 10.63 18.17
N CYS A 107 6.61 9.67 18.38
CA CYS A 107 6.66 8.42 17.63
C CYS A 107 5.58 7.48 18.18
N ARG A 108 4.30 7.83 18.00
CA ARG A 108 3.21 6.84 18.01
C ARG A 108 3.60 5.79 17.00
N TRP A 109 4.17 4.68 17.49
CA TRP A 109 4.78 3.65 16.66
C TRP A 109 3.87 3.41 15.45
N ARG A 110 4.33 3.84 14.27
CA ARG A 110 3.56 3.71 13.03
C ARG A 110 3.30 2.23 12.91
N VAL A 111 2.05 1.87 13.15
CA VAL A 111 1.55 0.51 13.23
C VAL A 111 2.08 -0.24 12.02
N ARG A 112 3.10 -1.11 12.22
CA ARG A 112 3.73 -1.90 11.15
C ARG A 112 2.71 -2.71 10.34
N SER A 113 1.49 -2.90 10.85
CA SER A 113 0.38 -3.57 10.18
C SER A 113 -0.53 -2.64 9.35
N GLY A 114 -0.09 -1.41 9.04
CA GLY A 114 -0.90 -0.39 8.37
C GLY A 114 -0.60 -0.12 6.89
N TYR A 115 0.59 -0.49 6.37
CA TYR A 115 1.00 -0.07 5.02
C TYR A 115 0.07 -0.59 3.92
N ALA A 116 -0.36 -1.86 4.01
CA ALA A 116 -1.33 -2.40 3.07
C ALA A 116 -2.65 -1.63 3.08
N LYS A 117 -3.14 -1.24 4.27
CA LYS A 117 -4.35 -0.44 4.41
C LYS A 117 -4.18 0.97 3.84
N ARG A 118 -3.04 1.61 4.10
CA ARG A 118 -2.71 2.95 3.54
C ARG A 118 -2.61 2.92 2.03
N ALA A 119 -1.85 1.98 1.48
CA ALA A 119 -1.70 1.78 0.05
C ALA A 119 -3.06 1.52 -0.62
N PHE A 120 -3.88 0.64 -0.03
CA PHE A 120 -5.24 0.41 -0.50
C PHE A 120 -6.07 1.70 -0.44
N ALA A 121 -6.05 2.44 0.67
CA ALA A 121 -6.83 3.66 0.86
C ALA A 121 -6.53 4.73 -0.21
N ILE A 122 -5.25 4.88 -0.61
CA ILE A 122 -4.83 5.86 -1.63
C ILE A 122 -4.91 5.37 -3.08
N GLY A 123 -5.52 4.20 -3.31
CA GLY A 123 -5.88 3.74 -4.64
C GLY A 123 -5.03 2.62 -5.23
N TYR A 124 -4.04 2.08 -4.51
CA TYR A 124 -3.34 0.84 -4.93
C TYR A 124 -4.23 -0.38 -4.67
N ARG A 125 -5.20 -0.60 -5.54
CA ARG A 125 -6.28 -1.56 -5.36
C ARG A 125 -6.35 -2.57 -6.49
N TYR A 126 -6.38 -3.84 -6.13
CA TYR A 126 -6.69 -4.95 -7.02
C TYR A 126 -7.76 -5.84 -6.37
N ARG A 127 -9.02 -5.63 -6.74
CA ARG A 127 -10.19 -6.23 -6.05
C ARG A 127 -10.12 -5.92 -4.54
N TYR A 128 -10.07 -6.95 -3.68
CA TYR A 128 -9.95 -6.82 -2.23
C TYR A 128 -8.49 -6.81 -1.73
N LEU A 129 -7.52 -6.85 -2.65
CA LEU A 129 -6.08 -6.87 -2.37
C LEU A 129 -5.44 -5.53 -2.73
N VAL A 130 -4.22 -5.32 -2.23
CA VAL A 130 -3.37 -4.20 -2.67
C VAL A 130 -2.85 -4.50 -4.08
N ASP A 131 -2.93 -3.53 -4.98
CA ASP A 131 -2.22 -3.58 -6.26
C ASP A 131 -0.71 -3.47 -6.03
N ARG A 132 -0.07 -4.63 -5.85
CA ARG A 132 1.37 -4.72 -5.59
C ARG A 132 2.20 -4.26 -6.78
N TYR A 133 1.76 -4.61 -7.99
CA TYR A 133 2.47 -4.26 -9.22
C TYR A 133 2.53 -2.74 -9.40
N GLY A 134 1.38 -2.07 -9.33
CA GLY A 134 1.30 -0.62 -9.44
C GLY A 134 2.08 0.09 -8.33
N LEU A 135 2.00 -0.42 -7.09
CA LEU A 135 2.75 0.14 -5.97
C LEU A 135 4.26 0.02 -6.15
N GLU A 136 4.77 -1.16 -6.50
CA GLU A 136 6.20 -1.40 -6.72
C GLU A 136 6.74 -0.55 -7.87
N LYS A 137 5.98 -0.45 -8.98
CA LYS A 137 6.34 0.38 -10.12
C LYS A 137 6.45 1.85 -9.72
N ASP A 138 5.46 2.38 -9.03
CA ASP A 138 5.47 3.80 -8.65
C ASP A 138 6.55 4.13 -7.61
N ILE A 139 6.86 3.19 -6.70
CA ILE A 139 7.99 3.32 -5.78
C ILE A 139 9.31 3.38 -6.57
N LEU A 140 9.46 2.51 -7.57
CA LEU A 140 10.63 2.50 -8.44
C LEU A 140 10.74 3.80 -9.25
N ASP A 141 9.64 4.32 -9.79
CA ASP A 141 9.62 5.59 -10.53
C ASP A 141 9.95 6.79 -9.62
N PHE A 142 9.45 6.76 -8.38
CA PHE A 142 9.68 7.82 -7.38
C PHE A 142 11.15 7.90 -6.94
N TYR A 143 11.73 6.77 -6.55
CA TYR A 143 13.10 6.71 -6.05
C TYR A 143 14.14 6.54 -7.15
N GLY A 144 13.79 5.97 -8.29
CA GLY A 144 14.73 5.60 -9.34
C GLY A 144 15.59 4.39 -8.98
N GLN A 145 15.90 3.58 -9.99
CA GLN A 145 16.71 2.36 -9.84
C GLN A 145 18.10 2.66 -9.28
N ASP A 146 18.81 3.65 -9.84
CA ASP A 146 20.19 4.00 -9.45
C ASP A 146 20.32 4.33 -7.96
N PHE A 147 19.37 5.11 -7.43
CA PHE A 147 19.34 5.41 -6.00
C PHE A 147 19.13 4.12 -5.21
N LEU A 148 18.04 3.39 -5.48
CA LEU A 148 17.70 2.18 -4.73
C LEU A 148 18.86 1.18 -4.70
N ASP A 149 19.55 0.99 -5.83
CA ASP A 149 20.69 0.08 -5.90
C ASP A 149 21.90 0.61 -5.12
N SER A 150 22.21 1.91 -5.19
CA SER A 150 23.34 2.51 -4.47
C SER A 150 23.21 2.43 -2.95
N VAL A 151 21.98 2.43 -2.42
CA VAL A 151 21.72 2.28 -0.98
C VAL A 151 21.39 0.83 -0.56
N GLY A 152 21.45 -0.11 -1.51
CA GLY A 152 21.22 -1.54 -1.27
C GLY A 152 19.75 -1.90 -1.04
N PHE A 153 18.81 -1.10 -1.56
CA PHE A 153 17.36 -1.29 -1.54
C PHE A 153 16.81 -1.85 -2.86
N HIS A 154 17.51 -2.82 -3.45
CA HIS A 154 17.15 -3.44 -4.73
C HIS A 154 15.66 -3.80 -4.80
N LEU A 155 14.99 -3.26 -5.83
CA LEU A 155 13.58 -3.49 -6.08
C LEU A 155 13.41 -3.96 -7.53
N LYS A 156 12.92 -5.18 -7.69
CA LYS A 156 12.48 -5.71 -8.99
C LYS A 156 10.98 -5.88 -8.94
N VAL A 157 10.27 -5.17 -9.81
CA VAL A 157 8.81 -5.21 -9.91
C VAL A 157 8.35 -6.64 -10.25
N ALA A 158 7.23 -7.06 -9.67
CA ALA A 158 6.63 -8.38 -9.87
C ALA A 158 7.52 -9.55 -9.43
N ASN A 159 8.42 -9.32 -8.49
CA ASN A 159 9.19 -10.38 -7.82
C ASN A 159 8.60 -10.68 -6.44
N ASP A 160 8.28 -11.95 -6.16
CA ASP A 160 7.60 -12.39 -4.94
C ASP A 160 8.41 -12.19 -3.65
N GLU A 161 9.73 -11.95 -3.75
CA GLU A 161 10.62 -11.82 -2.59
C GLU A 161 11.24 -10.41 -2.40
N ASN A 162 10.49 -9.34 -2.67
CA ASN A 162 10.99 -7.97 -2.45
C ASN A 162 10.64 -7.37 -1.07
N TRP A 163 11.35 -6.31 -0.69
CA TRP A 163 11.19 -5.67 0.61
C TRP A 163 9.85 -4.94 0.79
N VAL A 164 9.21 -4.50 -0.31
CA VAL A 164 7.88 -3.86 -0.28
C VAL A 164 6.82 -4.90 0.11
N GLN A 165 6.81 -6.06 -0.55
CA GLN A 165 5.84 -7.12 -0.24
C GLN A 165 5.96 -7.63 1.19
N ARG A 166 7.19 -7.72 1.71
CA ARG A 166 7.43 -8.08 3.12
C ARG A 166 6.81 -7.07 4.09
N LEU A 167 6.83 -5.77 3.76
CA LEU A 167 6.22 -4.71 4.58
C LEU A 167 4.69 -4.63 4.44
N LEU A 168 4.12 -5.12 3.34
CA LEU A 168 2.67 -5.22 3.17
C LEU A 168 2.05 -6.42 3.91
N SER A 169 2.85 -7.43 4.25
CA SER A 169 2.37 -8.64 4.91
C SER A 169 1.90 -8.36 6.35
N PRO A 170 0.76 -8.90 6.79
CA PRO A 170 0.36 -8.87 8.22
C PRO A 170 1.38 -9.54 9.14
N SER A 171 2.14 -10.50 8.61
CA SER A 171 3.21 -11.23 9.32
C SER A 171 4.58 -10.58 9.18
N ALA A 172 4.66 -9.32 8.74
CA ALA A 172 5.91 -8.58 8.62
C ALA A 172 6.68 -8.62 9.95
N SER A 173 7.63 -9.55 10.04
CA SER A 173 8.44 -9.72 11.24
C SER A 173 9.29 -8.48 11.49
N SER A 174 9.72 -8.29 12.73
CA SER A 174 10.67 -7.27 13.20
C SER A 174 12.00 -7.22 12.41
N SER A 175 12.19 -8.14 11.47
CA SER A 175 13.28 -8.26 10.50
C SER A 175 13.29 -7.18 9.42
N SER A 176 12.21 -6.42 9.24
CA SER A 176 12.20 -5.32 8.27
C SER A 176 12.94 -4.10 8.84
N GLY A 177 14.08 -3.78 8.24
CA GLY A 177 14.97 -2.68 8.67
C GLY A 177 14.26 -1.32 8.73
N VAL A 178 14.78 -0.42 9.57
CA VAL A 178 14.24 0.94 9.74
C VAL A 178 14.22 1.71 8.41
N ALA A 179 15.24 1.51 7.58
CA ALA A 179 15.37 2.20 6.30
C ALA A 179 14.30 1.79 5.28
N THR A 180 13.94 0.50 5.16
CA THR A 180 12.86 0.08 4.25
C THR A 180 11.50 0.58 4.71
N ASN A 181 11.26 0.62 6.02
CA ASN A 181 10.08 1.24 6.58
C ASN A 181 10.03 2.73 6.23
N LEU A 182 11.14 3.45 6.39
CA LEU A 182 11.23 4.87 6.06
C LEU A 182 10.97 5.12 4.57
N LEU A 183 11.53 4.30 3.67
CA LEU A 183 11.27 4.41 2.23
C LEU A 183 9.78 4.23 1.89
N LEU A 184 9.15 3.16 2.38
CA LEU A 184 7.73 2.94 2.11
C LEU A 184 6.85 4.02 2.73
N ASP A 185 7.17 4.43 3.95
CA ASP A 185 6.42 5.44 4.67
C ASP A 185 6.49 6.82 4.02
N ASN A 186 7.68 7.24 3.59
CA ASN A 186 7.89 8.49 2.86
C ASN A 186 7.14 8.48 1.54
N PHE A 187 7.28 7.39 0.76
CA PHE A 187 6.56 7.24 -0.48
C PHE A 187 5.05 7.34 -0.28
N LEU A 188 4.49 6.59 0.67
CA LEU A 188 3.05 6.60 0.94
C LEU A 188 2.58 7.96 1.43
N THR A 189 3.37 8.67 2.25
CA THR A 189 3.03 10.02 2.72
C THR A 189 2.96 11.01 1.55
N VAL A 190 3.92 10.94 0.62
CA VAL A 190 3.89 11.78 -0.59
C VAL A 190 2.72 11.36 -1.50
N ALA A 191 2.49 10.07 -1.68
CA ALA A 191 1.38 9.57 -2.47
C ALA A 191 0.01 9.96 -1.88
N GLU A 192 -0.15 9.96 -0.54
CA GLU A 192 -1.34 10.43 0.18
C GLU A 192 -1.64 11.91 -0.08
N SER A 193 -0.61 12.76 -0.17
CA SER A 193 -0.82 14.18 -0.48
C SER A 193 -1.14 14.45 -1.95
N ARG A 194 -0.74 13.56 -2.87
CA ARG A 194 -0.95 13.72 -4.32
C ARG A 194 -2.20 13.01 -4.83
N ARG A 195 -2.58 11.90 -4.21
CA ARG A 195 -3.74 11.09 -4.60
C ARG A 195 -4.91 11.44 -3.71
N LYS A 196 -5.97 11.98 -4.29
CA LYS A 196 -7.28 11.95 -3.63
C LYS A 196 -7.71 10.49 -3.57
N ALA A 197 -8.01 9.99 -2.38
CA ALA A 197 -8.64 8.68 -2.24
C ALA A 197 -9.89 8.66 -3.14
N PRO A 198 -10.04 7.68 -4.04
CA PRO A 198 -11.22 7.62 -4.87
C PRO A 198 -12.43 7.48 -3.95
N SER A 199 -13.39 8.39 -4.12
CA SER A 199 -14.68 8.35 -3.44
C SER A 199 -15.66 7.55 -4.27
N LEU A 200 -16.64 6.94 -3.60
CA LEU A 200 -17.79 6.38 -4.30
C LEU A 200 -18.41 7.46 -5.17
N ARG A 201 -18.45 7.22 -6.48
CA ARG A 201 -19.09 8.14 -7.42
C ARG A 201 -20.61 8.13 -7.21
N PRO A 202 -21.33 9.20 -7.59
CA PRO A 202 -22.79 9.18 -7.61
C PRO A 202 -23.34 8.06 -8.53
N PRO A 203 -24.56 7.55 -8.27
CA PRO A 203 -25.24 6.62 -9.16
C PRO A 203 -25.43 7.21 -10.57
N PRO A 204 -25.61 6.37 -11.61
CA PRO A 204 -25.82 4.92 -11.54
C PRO A 204 -24.51 4.12 -11.57
N TRP A 205 -24.34 3.08 -10.75
CA TRP A 205 -23.15 2.19 -10.72
C TRP A 205 -23.26 0.99 -11.67
N THR A 206 -22.13 0.32 -11.91
CA THR A 206 -22.06 -0.80 -12.85
C THR A 206 -22.73 -2.07 -12.31
N CYS A 207 -23.62 -2.69 -13.11
CA CYS A 207 -24.22 -3.97 -12.79
C CYS A 207 -23.21 -5.12 -12.92
N GLN A 208 -23.06 -5.91 -11.85
CA GLN A 208 -22.11 -7.04 -11.77
C GLN A 208 -22.78 -8.40 -12.02
N ASN A 209 -24.04 -8.42 -12.47
CA ASN A 209 -24.75 -9.66 -12.79
C ASN A 209 -24.37 -10.16 -14.19
N SER A 210 -23.48 -11.15 -14.27
CA SER A 210 -22.99 -11.72 -15.54
C SER A 210 -24.06 -12.37 -16.42
N CYS A 211 -25.23 -12.70 -15.87
CA CYS A 211 -26.34 -13.30 -16.62
C CYS A 211 -27.36 -12.27 -17.11
N ALA A 212 -27.27 -11.01 -16.67
CA ALA A 212 -28.19 -9.96 -17.08
C ALA A 212 -27.79 -9.33 -18.44
N PRO A 213 -28.74 -8.92 -19.29
CA PRO A 213 -28.44 -8.29 -20.58
C PRO A 213 -27.61 -6.99 -20.50
N HIS A 214 -27.68 -6.30 -19.36
CA HIS A 214 -26.95 -5.05 -19.08
C HIS A 214 -25.72 -5.27 -18.17
N TYR A 215 -25.16 -6.48 -18.16
CA TYR A 215 -23.91 -6.74 -17.44
C TYR A 215 -22.83 -5.73 -17.86
N GLY A 216 -22.15 -5.12 -16.88
CA GLY A 216 -21.12 -4.12 -17.14
C GLY A 216 -21.65 -2.73 -17.50
N GLN A 217 -22.96 -2.52 -17.57
CA GLN A 217 -23.56 -1.20 -17.81
C GLN A 217 -23.88 -0.48 -16.48
N SER A 218 -23.82 0.85 -16.50
CA SER A 218 -24.11 1.72 -15.35
C SER A 218 -25.62 1.92 -15.17
N VAL A 219 -26.27 1.00 -14.44
CA VAL A 219 -27.74 0.97 -14.25
C VAL A 219 -28.18 0.79 -12.79
N VAL A 220 -27.24 0.63 -11.85
CA VAL A 220 -27.53 0.45 -10.43
C VAL A 220 -27.75 1.81 -9.80
N GLU A 221 -28.99 2.22 -9.57
CA GLU A 221 -29.31 3.57 -9.07
C GLU A 221 -29.52 3.62 -7.56
N THR A 222 -29.84 2.48 -6.93
CA THR A 222 -30.27 2.45 -5.54
C THR A 222 -29.19 1.86 -4.63
N MET A 223 -28.86 2.57 -3.55
CA MET A 223 -28.03 2.07 -2.46
C MET A 223 -28.70 2.35 -1.11
N ARG A 224 -28.69 1.34 -0.22
CA ARG A 224 -29.18 1.46 1.16
C ARG A 224 -28.06 1.15 2.14
N MET A 225 -27.91 1.97 3.16
CA MET A 225 -26.92 1.76 4.22
C MET A 225 -27.13 0.42 4.91
N ALA A 226 -26.08 -0.39 5.02
CA ALA A 226 -26.07 -1.58 5.86
C ALA A 226 -25.62 -1.21 7.28
N ARG A 227 -26.15 -1.89 8.31
CA ARG A 227 -25.88 -1.57 9.73
C ARG A 227 -24.37 -1.51 9.99
N ARG A 228 -23.95 -0.56 10.84
CA ARG A 228 -22.58 -0.52 11.37
C ARG A 228 -22.33 -1.81 12.15
N CYS A 229 -21.33 -2.57 11.74
CA CYS A 229 -20.83 -3.67 12.56
C CYS A 229 -19.93 -3.05 13.63
N ASP A 230 -20.37 -3.09 14.89
CA ASP A 230 -19.56 -2.62 16.01
C ASP A 230 -18.22 -3.36 16.05
N GLY A 231 -17.14 -2.56 16.17
CA GLY A 231 -15.75 -3.02 16.19
C GLY A 231 -14.91 -2.60 14.99
N ASN A 232 -15.51 -2.39 13.81
CA ASN A 232 -14.78 -1.95 12.62
C ASN A 232 -15.46 -0.69 12.04
N ARG A 233 -14.77 0.47 12.10
CA ARG A 233 -15.25 1.82 11.71
C ARG A 233 -15.67 1.98 10.23
N ARG A 234 -15.83 0.90 9.47
CA ARG A 234 -16.12 0.95 8.03
C ARG A 234 -17.62 0.94 7.78
N VAL A 235 -18.04 1.80 6.85
CA VAL A 235 -19.44 1.96 6.46
C VAL A 235 -19.71 1.13 5.20
N SER A 236 -20.78 0.34 5.19
CA SER A 236 -21.18 -0.47 4.04
C SER A 236 -22.58 -0.12 3.53
N GLY A 237 -22.81 -0.40 2.25
CA GLY A 237 -24.06 -0.18 1.54
C GLY A 237 -24.48 -1.42 0.74
N ARG A 238 -25.79 -1.63 0.63
CA ARG A 238 -26.42 -2.61 -0.26
C ARG A 238 -26.78 -1.91 -1.56
N PHE A 239 -26.14 -2.29 -2.65
CA PHE A 239 -26.33 -1.76 -3.99
C PHE A 239 -27.34 -2.65 -4.72
N MET A 240 -28.40 -2.04 -5.26
CA MET A 240 -29.59 -2.73 -5.75
C MET A 240 -29.81 -2.40 -7.23
N CYS A 241 -29.67 -3.41 -8.08
CA CYS A 241 -29.96 -3.30 -9.50
C CYS A 241 -31.45 -3.60 -9.78
N SER A 242 -32.00 -2.99 -10.83
CA SER A 242 -33.34 -3.29 -11.34
C SER A 242 -33.50 -4.75 -11.78
N CYS A 243 -32.41 -5.46 -12.07
CA CYS A 243 -32.41 -6.89 -12.40
C CYS A 243 -32.51 -7.82 -11.19
N GLY A 244 -32.76 -7.30 -9.98
CA GLY A 244 -32.82 -8.08 -8.74
C GLY A 244 -31.45 -8.53 -8.21
N TYR A 245 -30.35 -8.08 -8.83
CA TYR A 245 -29.01 -8.33 -8.29
C TYR A 245 -28.70 -7.34 -7.17
N ILE A 246 -28.36 -7.85 -6.00
CA ILE A 246 -28.03 -7.05 -4.81
C ILE A 246 -26.68 -7.47 -4.26
N PHE A 247 -25.80 -6.51 -4.03
CA PHE A 247 -24.49 -6.77 -3.44
C PHE A 247 -24.16 -5.78 -2.32
N LEU A 248 -23.35 -6.24 -1.38
CA LEU A 248 -22.74 -5.44 -0.33
C LEU A 248 -21.40 -4.91 -0.84
N ALA A 249 -21.13 -3.63 -0.60
CA ALA A 249 -19.80 -3.04 -0.74
C ALA A 249 -19.56 -2.01 0.37
N TYR A 250 -18.30 -1.79 0.75
CA TYR A 250 -17.94 -0.71 1.67
C TYR A 250 -17.81 0.61 0.90
N LEU A 251 -18.27 1.72 1.48
CA LEU A 251 -18.27 3.02 0.81
C LEU A 251 -16.86 3.57 0.54
N ASP A 252 -15.88 3.13 1.33
CA ASP A 252 -14.46 3.41 1.15
C ASP A 252 -13.75 2.37 0.25
N SER A 253 -14.46 1.33 -0.20
CA SER A 253 -13.99 0.27 -1.11
C SER A 253 -14.48 0.52 -2.54
N VAL A 254 -13.90 1.51 -3.21
CA VAL A 254 -14.13 1.76 -4.65
C VAL A 254 -12.88 1.52 -5.51
N ASP A 255 -13.09 1.31 -6.80
CA ASP A 255 -12.01 1.24 -7.80
C ASP A 255 -11.51 2.64 -8.21
N LYS A 256 -10.60 2.70 -9.17
CA LYS A 256 -10.03 3.96 -9.71
C LYS A 256 -11.06 4.91 -10.33
N ASN A 257 -12.19 4.38 -10.79
CA ASN A 257 -13.28 5.14 -11.39
C ASN A 257 -14.36 5.51 -10.37
N GLY A 258 -14.19 5.13 -9.10
CA GLY A 258 -15.19 5.33 -8.05
C GLY A 258 -16.32 4.28 -8.05
N GLU A 259 -16.17 3.17 -8.78
CA GLU A 259 -17.13 2.04 -8.74
C GLU A 259 -17.00 1.24 -7.45
N PRO A 260 -18.11 0.84 -6.81
CA PRO A 260 -18.06 0.03 -5.61
C PRO A 260 -17.46 -1.37 -5.89
N LEU A 261 -16.50 -1.77 -5.06
CA LEU A 261 -15.92 -3.11 -5.10
C LEU A 261 -16.82 -4.07 -4.32
N VAL A 262 -17.37 -5.06 -5.02
CA VAL A 262 -18.25 -6.08 -4.43
C VAL A 262 -17.52 -6.82 -3.31
N ASP A 263 -18.04 -6.71 -2.08
CA ASP A 263 -17.60 -7.48 -0.92
C ASP A 263 -18.32 -8.83 -0.88
N ARG A 264 -19.66 -8.80 -0.98
CA ARG A 264 -20.49 -10.00 -0.91
C ARG A 264 -21.76 -9.85 -1.73
N ILE A 265 -22.09 -10.86 -2.52
CA ILE A 265 -23.37 -10.95 -3.22
C ILE A 265 -24.45 -11.33 -2.20
N ILE A 266 -25.53 -10.54 -2.13
CA ILE A 266 -26.68 -10.80 -1.26
C ILE A 266 -27.75 -11.55 -2.07
N GLU A 267 -28.08 -11.04 -3.26
CA GLU A 267 -29.06 -11.64 -4.17
C GLU A 267 -28.51 -11.67 -5.59
N TYR A 268 -28.70 -12.80 -6.29
CA TYR A 268 -28.22 -12.99 -7.66
C TYR A 268 -29.22 -12.52 -8.73
N GLY A 269 -30.49 -12.32 -8.36
CA GLY A 269 -31.57 -11.96 -9.28
C GLY A 269 -32.05 -13.12 -10.18
N PRO A 270 -33.18 -12.91 -10.89
CA PRO A 270 -33.81 -13.91 -11.77
C PRO A 270 -32.93 -14.44 -12.89
N TYR A 271 -32.09 -13.60 -13.50
CA TYR A 271 -31.26 -14.00 -14.66
C TYR A 271 -30.28 -15.13 -14.35
N VAL A 272 -29.63 -15.08 -13.18
CA VAL A 272 -28.71 -16.14 -12.74
C VAL A 272 -29.48 -17.43 -12.47
N ALA A 273 -30.66 -17.32 -11.87
CA ALA A 273 -31.51 -18.47 -11.57
C ALA A 273 -32.05 -19.14 -12.84
N GLN A 274 -32.47 -18.35 -13.82
CA GLN A 274 -32.87 -18.85 -15.13
C GLN A 274 -31.69 -19.55 -15.82
N ARG A 275 -30.51 -18.91 -15.87
CA ARG A 275 -29.33 -19.49 -16.50
C ARG A 275 -28.89 -20.79 -15.84
N ALA A 276 -28.97 -20.87 -14.51
CA ALA A 276 -28.68 -22.10 -13.77
C ALA A 276 -29.64 -23.23 -14.13
N ARG A 277 -30.94 -22.94 -14.32
CA ARG A 277 -31.94 -23.94 -14.72
C ARG A 277 -31.71 -24.44 -16.14
N GLU A 278 -31.51 -23.55 -17.10
CA GLU A 278 -31.21 -23.92 -18.50
C GLU A 278 -30.02 -24.88 -18.59
N LEU A 279 -28.93 -24.60 -17.85
CA LEU A 279 -27.76 -25.49 -17.83
C LEU A 279 -28.08 -26.85 -17.21
N ARG A 280 -28.93 -26.89 -16.17
CA ARG A 280 -29.34 -28.15 -15.53
C ARG A 280 -30.25 -28.99 -16.41
N GLU A 281 -31.16 -28.36 -17.13
CA GLU A 281 -32.05 -29.00 -18.13
C GLU A 281 -31.23 -29.54 -19.30
N ALA A 282 -30.15 -28.86 -19.70
CA ALA A 282 -29.16 -29.35 -20.66
C ALA A 282 -28.27 -30.50 -20.13
N GLY A 283 -28.60 -31.09 -18.97
CA GLY A 283 -27.88 -32.23 -18.39
C GLY A 283 -26.54 -31.90 -17.72
N ILE A 284 -26.17 -30.61 -17.60
CA ILE A 284 -24.88 -30.20 -17.04
C ILE A 284 -24.89 -30.44 -15.53
N SER A 285 -23.82 -31.06 -15.01
CA SER A 285 -23.69 -31.35 -13.58
C SER A 285 -23.67 -30.07 -12.72
N LEU A 286 -24.15 -30.14 -11.47
CA LEU A 286 -24.12 -29.00 -10.54
C LEU A 286 -22.71 -28.41 -10.35
N LYS A 287 -21.66 -29.25 -10.41
CA LYS A 287 -20.26 -28.81 -10.28
C LYS A 287 -19.86 -27.94 -11.47
N GLU A 288 -20.24 -28.36 -12.67
CA GLU A 288 -19.94 -27.65 -13.91
C GLU A 288 -20.78 -26.36 -14.03
N VAL A 289 -22.05 -26.37 -13.60
CA VAL A 289 -22.86 -25.14 -13.52
C VAL A 289 -22.20 -24.11 -12.57
N ALA A 290 -21.75 -24.56 -11.41
CA ALA A 290 -21.06 -23.71 -10.45
C ALA A 290 -19.78 -23.09 -11.03
N HIS A 291 -18.99 -23.88 -11.77
CA HIS A 291 -17.82 -23.40 -12.48
C HIS A 291 -18.20 -22.34 -13.54
N ARG A 292 -19.19 -22.62 -14.39
CA ARG A 292 -19.59 -21.71 -15.48
C ARG A 292 -20.14 -20.38 -14.98
N LEU A 293 -20.85 -20.41 -13.85
CA LEU A 293 -21.41 -19.21 -13.21
C LEU A 293 -20.46 -18.57 -12.20
N ASN A 294 -19.24 -19.08 -12.06
CA ASN A 294 -18.21 -18.60 -11.14
C ASN A 294 -18.72 -18.45 -9.69
N MET A 295 -19.40 -19.47 -9.17
CA MET A 295 -19.97 -19.48 -7.82
C MET A 295 -19.79 -20.85 -7.15
N SER A 296 -20.12 -20.95 -5.86
CA SER A 296 -20.04 -22.23 -5.14
C SER A 296 -21.21 -23.17 -5.53
N LYS A 297 -20.96 -24.48 -5.47
CA LYS A 297 -21.99 -25.51 -5.70
C LYS A 297 -23.21 -25.32 -4.78
N ASP A 298 -22.99 -24.87 -3.55
CA ASP A 298 -24.08 -24.60 -2.60
C ASP A 298 -24.90 -23.36 -2.97
N SER A 299 -24.27 -22.34 -3.58
CA SER A 299 -24.99 -21.19 -4.12
C SER A 299 -25.90 -21.62 -5.27
N VAL A 300 -25.41 -22.47 -6.17
CA VAL A 300 -26.23 -23.04 -7.27
C VAL A 300 -27.42 -23.83 -6.71
N LYS A 301 -27.19 -24.71 -5.73
CA LYS A 301 -28.28 -25.46 -5.08
C LYS A 301 -29.33 -24.54 -4.49
N ARG A 302 -28.92 -23.50 -3.75
CA ARG A 302 -29.82 -22.54 -3.13
C ARG A 302 -30.64 -21.79 -4.17
N ILE A 303 -30.01 -21.34 -5.26
CA ILE A 303 -30.69 -20.62 -6.35
C ILE A 303 -31.73 -21.51 -7.05
N LEU A 304 -31.44 -22.80 -7.23
CA LEU A 304 -32.36 -23.75 -7.86
C LEU A 304 -33.54 -24.18 -6.95
N GLN A 305 -33.40 -24.05 -5.63
CA GLN A 305 -34.45 -24.42 -4.67
C GLN A 305 -35.61 -23.41 -4.60
N PHE A 306 -35.40 -22.16 -5.00
CA PHE A 306 -36.43 -21.13 -4.97
C PHE A 306 -36.96 -20.84 -6.40
N PRO A 307 -38.28 -20.98 -6.65
CA PRO A 307 -38.87 -20.62 -7.93
C PRO A 307 -38.62 -19.14 -8.24
N VAL A 308 -38.29 -18.82 -9.49
CA VAL A 308 -38.34 -17.41 -9.92
C VAL A 308 -39.80 -17.09 -10.17
N ALA A 309 -40.32 -16.08 -9.48
CA ALA A 309 -41.60 -15.49 -9.85
C ALA A 309 -41.49 -15.05 -11.32
N ALA A 310 -42.35 -15.64 -12.16
CA ALA A 310 -42.43 -15.29 -13.57
C ALA A 310 -42.63 -13.78 -13.70
N THR A 311 -41.80 -13.17 -14.55
CA THR A 311 -41.93 -11.83 -15.14
C THR A 311 -43.12 -10.99 -14.63
N GLY A 312 -42.83 -10.02 -13.78
CA GLY A 312 -43.78 -8.99 -13.37
C GLY A 312 -43.01 -7.83 -12.78
N THR A 313 -43.18 -6.66 -13.36
CA THR A 313 -42.64 -5.36 -12.91
C THR A 313 -42.49 -5.28 -11.39
N CYS A 314 -41.25 -5.07 -10.91
CA CYS A 314 -41.01 -4.68 -9.52
C CYS A 314 -41.59 -3.28 -9.29
N THR A 315 -42.87 -3.21 -8.93
CA THR A 315 -43.42 -2.03 -8.27
C THR A 315 -42.87 -2.02 -6.85
N LEU A 316 -41.93 -1.10 -6.61
CA LEU A 316 -41.41 -0.83 -5.28
C LEU A 316 -42.56 -0.34 -4.41
N GLY A 317 -42.98 -1.19 -3.47
CA GLY A 317 -43.92 -0.83 -2.41
C GLY A 317 -43.41 0.39 -1.64
N ASN A 318 -44.16 1.47 -1.77
CA ASN A 318 -43.96 2.74 -1.11
C ASN A 318 -44.10 2.55 0.40
N THR A 319 -42.98 2.62 1.15
CA THR A 319 -43.02 2.80 2.60
C THR A 319 -42.00 3.84 3.02
N GLY A 320 -42.52 5.03 3.37
CA GLY A 320 -41.94 5.94 4.35
C GLY A 320 -40.62 6.62 3.99
N GLY A 321 -40.63 7.49 2.98
CA GLY A 321 -39.59 8.49 2.82
C GLY A 321 -39.66 9.55 3.91
N ALA A 322 -38.78 9.48 4.91
CA ALA A 322 -38.47 10.64 5.73
C ALA A 322 -37.63 11.61 4.87
N LYS A 323 -38.26 12.72 4.47
CA LYS A 323 -37.58 13.85 3.83
C LYS A 323 -36.59 14.45 4.84
N ILE A 324 -35.34 14.58 4.43
CA ILE A 324 -34.44 15.59 4.99
C ILE A 324 -33.91 16.39 3.82
N SER A 325 -34.14 17.69 3.89
CA SER A 325 -33.58 18.74 3.04
C SER A 325 -33.27 19.91 3.97
N PRO A 326 -32.35 20.82 3.60
CA PRO A 326 -31.02 20.63 3.03
C PRO A 326 -29.96 20.34 4.11
#